data_AF-A0A0K1PEH2-F1
#
_entry.id   AF-A0A0K1PEH2-F1
#
_cell.length_a   1.000
_cell.length_b   1.000
_cell.length_c   1.000
_cell.angle_alpha   90.00
_cell.angle_beta   90.00
_cell.angle_gamma   90.00
#
_symmetry.space_group_name_H-M   'P 1'
#
loop_
_entity.id
_entity.type
_entity.pdbx_description
1 polymer ?
#
loop_
_entity_poly.entity_id
_entity_poly.type
_entity_poly.pdbx_seq_one_letter_code
_entity_poly.pdbx_strand_id
1 'polypeptide(L)'
;MRDATRRRHEVHLRAFLDRESWTEASAEAQALLDLDPFHDEARIARRRAQAAIEHAAGAGACAEGVADGGRAQKESCTTGTAASSRRGRDAEARGWAEARQKVRALAAEALEQAYPEPGVATAVGLFVLDGKVDAALDALRKLRKAGIEPRADDRALQSLAAGITLIGGKFKDGQTAFLAGRLTEAHAQWTVAIEEERRILPPGISSVATRSVRRSLAQAWLEEGTRFEARGQLDAAAAAWKRGAWAEPSNLEIRAALQRLEKAAR
;
A
#
# COMPACT_ATOMS: atom_id res chain seq x y z
N MET A 1 3.35 23.31 -25.16
CA MET A 1 4.55 22.56 -24.72
C MET A 1 4.69 22.48 -23.20
N ARG A 2 4.55 23.58 -22.44
CA ARG A 2 4.71 23.58 -20.96
C ARG A 2 3.78 22.61 -20.22
N ASP A 3 2.54 22.43 -20.68
CA ASP A 3 1.59 21.49 -20.04
C ASP A 3 1.94 20.01 -20.20
N ALA A 4 2.53 19.62 -21.33
CA ALA A 4 2.94 18.23 -21.55
C ALA A 4 4.13 17.86 -20.65
N THR A 5 5.06 18.80 -20.47
CA THR A 5 6.20 18.66 -19.56
C THR A 5 5.75 18.62 -18.10
N ARG A 6 4.81 19.51 -17.71
CA ARG A 6 4.21 19.52 -16.36
C ARG A 6 3.54 18.18 -16.02
N ARG A 7 2.66 17.68 -16.89
CA ARG A 7 1.98 16.39 -16.67
C ARG A 7 2.94 15.22 -16.55
N ARG A 8 4.04 15.24 -17.31
CA ARG A 8 5.09 14.22 -17.21
C ARG A 8 5.75 14.24 -15.83
N HIS A 9 6.12 15.41 -15.34
CA HIS A 9 6.71 15.54 -14.01
C HIS A 9 5.70 15.21 -12.88
N GLU A 10 4.41 15.51 -13.03
CA GLU A 10 3.37 15.11 -12.06
C GLU A 10 3.25 13.58 -11.97
N VAL A 11 3.28 12.89 -13.11
CA VAL A 11 3.24 11.42 -13.17
C VAL A 11 4.50 10.82 -12.53
N HIS A 12 5.67 11.37 -12.83
CA HIS A 12 6.93 10.92 -12.24
C HIS A 12 7.00 11.20 -10.74
N LEU A 13 6.58 12.39 -10.30
CA LEU A 13 6.59 12.76 -8.89
C LEU A 13 5.73 11.80 -8.07
N ARG A 14 4.51 11.52 -8.53
CA ARG A 14 3.64 10.52 -7.89
C ARG A 14 4.31 9.14 -7.89
N ALA A 15 4.89 8.74 -9.02
CA ALA A 15 5.61 7.47 -9.10
C ALA A 15 6.84 7.39 -8.17
N PHE A 16 7.54 8.48 -7.89
CA PHE A 16 8.69 8.49 -6.97
C PHE A 16 8.26 8.57 -5.50
N LEU A 17 7.22 9.33 -5.18
CA LEU A 17 6.60 9.35 -3.85
C LEU A 17 6.03 7.99 -3.47
N ASP A 18 5.33 7.33 -4.41
CA ASP A 18 4.77 6.00 -4.22
C ASP A 18 5.86 4.92 -4.04
N ARG A 19 7.08 5.20 -4.51
CA ARG A 19 8.26 4.32 -4.39
C ARG A 19 9.18 4.71 -3.24
N GLU A 20 8.82 5.73 -2.46
CA GLU A 20 9.66 6.30 -1.40
C GLU A 20 11.09 6.63 -1.86
N SER A 21 11.27 6.93 -3.15
CA SER A 21 12.57 7.33 -3.72
C SER A 21 12.77 8.81 -3.42
N TRP A 22 13.10 9.13 -2.17
CA TRP A 22 13.01 10.50 -1.66
C TRP A 22 13.95 11.47 -2.39
N THR A 23 15.14 11.04 -2.82
CA THR A 23 16.05 11.87 -3.62
C THR A 23 15.47 12.22 -4.99
N GLU A 24 14.91 11.24 -5.70
CA GLU A 24 14.29 11.43 -7.01
C GLU A 24 12.96 12.18 -6.92
N ALA A 25 12.14 11.89 -5.90
CA ALA A 25 10.91 12.61 -5.59
C ALA A 25 11.18 14.08 -5.26
N SER A 26 12.26 14.37 -4.52
CA SER A 26 12.66 15.75 -4.23
C SER A 26 13.09 16.50 -5.49
N ALA A 27 13.85 15.86 -6.39
CA ALA A 27 14.30 16.46 -7.64
C ALA A 27 13.12 16.73 -8.60
N GLU A 28 12.19 15.77 -8.71
CA GLU A 28 11.03 15.90 -9.59
C GLU A 28 10.01 16.92 -9.07
N ALA A 29 9.83 17.00 -7.74
CA ALA A 29 9.04 18.03 -7.11
C ALA A 29 9.64 19.44 -7.32
N GLN A 30 10.97 19.55 -7.33
CA GLN A 30 11.64 20.82 -7.63
C GLN A 30 11.40 21.25 -9.08
N ALA A 31 11.55 20.33 -10.04
CA ALA A 31 11.29 20.61 -11.45
C ALA A 31 9.84 21.07 -11.71
N LEU A 32 8.86 20.56 -10.95
CA LEU A 32 7.48 21.04 -11.01
C LEU A 32 7.30 22.46 -10.46
N LEU A 33 7.97 22.78 -9.35
CA LEU A 33 7.91 24.12 -8.75
C LEU A 33 8.61 25.18 -9.61
N ASP A 34 9.64 24.80 -10.38
CA ASP A 34 10.30 25.71 -11.33
C ASP A 34 9.41 26.03 -12.54
N LEU A 35 8.47 25.13 -12.88
CA LEU A 35 7.48 25.32 -13.94
C LEU A 35 6.19 26.00 -13.45
N ASP A 36 5.75 25.68 -12.23
CA ASP A 36 4.60 26.26 -11.53
C ASP A 36 4.91 26.43 -10.02
N PRO A 37 5.38 27.62 -9.61
CA PRO A 37 5.77 27.88 -8.21
C PRO A 37 4.65 27.70 -7.19
N PHE A 38 3.39 27.74 -7.63
CA PHE A 38 2.21 27.64 -6.78
C PHE A 38 1.64 26.21 -6.73
N HIS A 39 2.32 25.22 -7.32
CA HIS A 39 1.89 23.82 -7.29
C HIS A 39 1.98 23.21 -5.88
N ASP A 40 0.82 23.08 -5.23
CA ASP A 40 0.74 22.69 -3.81
C ASP A 40 1.18 21.24 -3.56
N GLU A 41 0.86 20.30 -4.47
CA GLU A 41 1.28 18.89 -4.33
C GLU A 41 2.81 18.77 -4.41
N ALA A 42 3.45 19.47 -5.35
CA ALA A 42 4.90 19.47 -5.49
C ALA A 42 5.59 20.10 -4.27
N ARG A 43 5.03 21.15 -3.68
CA ARG A 43 5.57 21.80 -2.47
C ARG A 43 5.54 20.87 -1.26
N ILE A 44 4.43 20.16 -1.08
CA ILE A 44 4.26 19.18 0.00
C ILE A 44 5.19 17.98 -0.22
N ALA A 45 5.27 17.47 -1.45
CA ALA A 45 6.11 16.36 -1.82
C ALA A 45 7.61 16.64 -1.58
N ARG A 46 8.09 17.82 -2.00
CA ARG A 46 9.48 18.24 -1.79
C ARG A 46 9.86 18.30 -0.31
N ARG A 47 9.00 18.87 0.53
CA ARG A 47 9.23 18.94 1.98
C ARG A 47 9.30 17.55 2.62
N ARG A 48 8.41 16.64 2.22
CA ARG A 48 8.43 15.25 2.70
C ARG A 48 9.69 14.51 2.28
N ALA A 49 10.07 14.69 1.02
CA ALA A 49 11.26 14.08 0.44
C ALA A 49 12.56 14.57 1.10
N GLN A 50 12.72 15.88 1.33
CA GLN A 50 13.89 16.43 2.03
C GLN A 50 14.01 15.92 3.48
N ALA A 51 12.91 15.87 4.22
CA ALA A 51 12.92 15.33 5.58
C ALA A 51 13.36 13.87 5.64
N ALA A 52 12.94 13.06 4.66
CA ALA A 52 13.34 11.65 4.58
C ALA A 52 14.82 11.46 4.18
N ILE A 53 15.35 12.31 3.30
CA ILE A 53 16.77 12.30 2.92
C ILE A 53 17.65 12.67 4.12
N GLU A 54 17.30 13.71 4.87
CA GLU A 54 18.03 14.14 6.08
C GLU A 54 18.06 13.03 7.14
N HIS A 55 16.94 12.31 7.31
CA HIS A 55 16.85 11.16 8.20
C HIS A 55 17.76 10.00 7.75
N ALA A 56 17.82 9.71 6.45
CA ALA A 56 18.68 8.65 5.91
C ALA A 56 20.18 9.01 6.01
N ALA A 57 20.55 10.27 5.77
CA ALA A 57 21.92 10.76 5.90
C ALA A 57 22.43 10.71 7.35
N GLY A 58 21.55 11.01 8.32
CA GLY A 58 21.86 10.85 9.75
C GLY A 58 22.06 9.40 10.20
N ALA A 59 21.46 8.42 9.49
CA ALA A 59 21.61 7.00 9.78
C ALA A 59 22.87 6.37 9.16
N GLY A 60 23.32 6.85 7.99
CA GLY A 60 24.50 6.33 7.29
C GLY A 60 25.84 6.67 7.96
N ALA A 61 25.96 7.85 8.60
CA ALA A 61 27.19 8.26 9.29
C ALA A 61 27.51 7.41 10.54
N CYS A 62 26.58 6.58 11.01
CA CYS A 62 26.78 5.71 12.17
C CYS A 62 27.34 4.32 11.83
N ALA A 63 27.41 3.94 10.54
CA ALA A 63 27.76 2.57 10.13
C ALA A 63 29.26 2.36 9.81
N GLU A 64 30.01 3.40 9.43
CA GLU A 64 31.41 3.24 8.98
C GLU A 64 32.49 3.33 10.08
N GLY A 65 32.12 3.57 11.34
CA GLY A 65 33.10 3.82 12.42
C GLY A 65 33.54 2.62 13.28
N VAL A 66 33.09 1.39 13.01
CA VAL A 66 33.25 0.25 13.95
C VAL A 66 34.42 -0.68 13.60
N ALA A 67 35.22 -0.35 12.58
CA ALA A 67 36.31 -1.20 12.11
C ALA A 67 37.68 -0.52 12.19
N ASP A 68 38.11 -0.05 13.36
CA ASP A 68 39.52 -0.24 13.75
C ASP A 68 39.77 0.07 15.23
N GLY A 69 40.50 -0.82 15.88
CA GLY A 69 40.81 -0.76 17.30
C GLY A 69 41.86 0.32 17.58
N GLY A 70 41.52 1.29 18.42
CA GLY A 70 42.47 2.33 18.83
C GLY A 70 41.97 3.09 20.04
N ARG A 71 42.51 2.76 21.21
CA ARG A 71 42.16 3.32 22.52
C ARG A 71 42.71 4.76 22.66
N ALA A 72 42.23 5.70 21.85
CA ALA A 72 42.61 7.12 21.91
C ALA A 72 41.62 8.04 21.17
N GLN A 73 40.32 7.93 21.46
CA GLN A 73 39.32 8.95 21.10
C GLN A 73 38.13 8.80 22.03
N LYS A 74 38.29 9.21 23.30
CA LYS A 74 37.23 9.14 24.32
C LYS A 74 36.54 10.48 24.59
N GLU A 75 36.82 11.53 23.82
CA GLU A 75 36.29 12.88 24.12
C GLU A 75 35.52 13.57 22.98
N SER A 76 35.23 12.91 21.85
CA SER A 76 34.37 13.51 20.81
C SER A 76 33.11 12.72 20.45
N CYS A 77 32.75 11.68 21.22
CA CYS A 77 31.54 10.87 20.98
C CYS A 77 30.48 11.04 22.08
N THR A 78 30.23 12.26 22.55
CA THR A 78 29.15 12.56 23.50
C THR A 78 28.14 13.61 23.00
N THR A 79 28.04 13.81 21.69
CA THR A 79 26.91 14.55 21.08
C THR A 79 26.34 13.74 19.93
N GLY A 80 25.32 12.93 20.23
CA GLY A 80 24.63 12.16 19.19
C GLY A 80 23.79 10.99 19.70
N THR A 81 23.80 10.68 20.99
CA THR A 81 22.93 9.66 21.58
C THR A 81 21.56 10.25 21.94
N ALA A 82 20.81 10.71 20.93
CA ALA A 82 19.42 11.17 21.12
C ALA A 82 18.40 10.53 20.16
N ALA A 83 18.82 9.65 19.26
CA ALA A 83 17.94 8.95 18.31
C ALA A 83 17.37 7.60 18.82
N SER A 84 17.63 7.22 20.08
CA SER A 84 17.00 6.06 20.73
C SER A 84 16.20 6.42 21.98
N SER A 85 15.90 7.71 22.17
CA SER A 85 15.04 8.16 23.27
C SER A 85 13.59 7.71 23.04
N ARG A 86 12.85 7.32 24.10
CA ARG A 86 11.40 7.03 24.00
C ARG A 86 10.66 8.13 23.23
N ARG A 87 11.06 9.39 23.43
CA ARG A 87 10.53 10.57 22.74
C ARG A 87 10.66 10.54 21.21
N GLY A 88 11.74 9.98 20.67
CA GLY A 88 11.92 9.82 19.22
C GLY A 88 10.96 8.77 18.63
N ARG A 89 10.85 7.61 19.28
CA ARG A 89 9.88 6.56 18.89
C ARG A 89 8.43 7.03 19.05
N ASP A 90 8.14 7.83 20.08
CA ASP A 90 6.80 8.39 20.31
C ASP A 90 6.45 9.47 19.26
N ALA A 91 7.43 10.27 18.81
CA ALA A 91 7.23 11.25 17.74
C ALA A 91 6.98 10.57 16.40
N GLU A 92 7.74 9.52 16.08
CA GLU A 92 7.56 8.72 14.87
C GLU A 92 6.20 8.00 14.88
N ALA A 93 5.84 7.37 16.00
CA ALA A 93 4.54 6.71 16.16
C ALA A 93 3.36 7.68 16.00
N ARG A 94 3.49 8.93 16.48
CA ARG A 94 2.51 10.00 16.26
C ARG A 94 2.43 10.40 14.79
N GLY A 95 3.56 10.57 14.10
CA GLY A 95 3.60 10.85 12.67
C GLY A 95 2.89 9.77 11.83
N TRP A 96 3.14 8.49 12.14
CA TRP A 96 2.44 7.37 11.51
C TRP A 96 0.95 7.30 11.86
N ALA A 97 0.56 7.72 13.06
CA ALA A 97 -0.86 7.80 13.45
C ALA A 97 -1.59 8.91 12.66
N GLU A 98 -0.99 10.10 12.55
CA GLU A 98 -1.54 11.20 11.77
C GLU A 98 -1.65 10.87 10.27
N ALA A 99 -0.63 10.22 9.70
CA ALA A 99 -0.66 9.77 8.31
C ALA A 99 -1.80 8.77 8.07
N ARG A 100 -1.97 7.79 8.99
CA ARG A 100 -3.09 6.83 8.92
C ARG A 100 -4.44 7.52 9.04
N GLN A 101 -4.57 8.52 9.91
CA GLN A 101 -5.80 9.28 10.06
C GLN A 101 -6.15 10.06 8.79
N LYS A 102 -5.16 10.69 8.14
CA LYS A 102 -5.36 11.39 6.86
C LYS A 102 -5.80 10.45 5.74
N VAL A 103 -5.13 9.30 5.59
CA VAL A 103 -5.53 8.28 4.60
C VAL A 103 -6.95 7.77 4.87
N ARG A 104 -7.29 7.57 6.14
CA ARG A 104 -8.65 7.15 6.53
C ARG A 104 -9.69 8.21 6.21
N ALA A 105 -9.39 9.49 6.44
CA ALA A 105 -10.30 10.59 6.12
C ALA A 105 -10.55 10.71 4.60
N LEU A 106 -9.50 10.63 3.79
CA LEU A 106 -9.62 10.63 2.32
C LEU A 106 -10.43 9.43 1.82
N ALA A 107 -10.23 8.26 2.41
CA ALA A 107 -11.00 7.07 2.07
C ALA A 107 -12.48 7.21 2.48
N ALA A 108 -12.77 7.85 3.62
CA ALA A 108 -14.14 8.12 4.05
C ALA A 108 -14.83 9.11 3.10
N GLU A 109 -14.16 10.20 2.71
CA GLU A 109 -14.67 11.17 1.75
C GLU A 109 -14.98 10.52 0.40
N ALA A 110 -14.08 9.69 -0.12
CA ALA A 110 -14.29 8.97 -1.37
C ALA A 110 -15.45 7.96 -1.28
N LEU A 111 -15.69 7.37 -0.11
CA LEU A 111 -16.87 6.52 0.12
C LEU A 111 -18.16 7.33 0.17
N GLU A 112 -18.18 8.50 0.80
CA GLU A 112 -19.34 9.39 0.82
C GLU A 112 -19.70 9.90 -0.58
N GLN A 113 -18.70 10.17 -1.43
CA GLN A 113 -18.92 10.53 -2.83
C GLN A 113 -19.45 9.35 -3.66
N ALA A 114 -18.96 8.13 -3.41
CA ALA A 114 -19.38 6.93 -4.13
C ALA A 114 -20.75 6.39 -3.68
N TYR A 115 -21.12 6.65 -2.43
CA TYR A 115 -22.35 6.18 -1.80
C TYR A 115 -23.12 7.38 -1.20
N PRO A 116 -23.99 8.03 -2.00
CA PRO A 116 -24.70 9.24 -1.58
C PRO A 116 -25.58 9.05 -0.34
N GLU A 117 -26.03 7.83 -0.08
CA GLU A 117 -26.76 7.47 1.13
C GLU A 117 -25.80 7.32 2.32
N PRO A 118 -25.85 8.21 3.34
CA PRO A 118 -24.86 8.22 4.43
C PRO A 118 -24.80 6.90 5.21
N GLY A 119 -25.94 6.22 5.33
CA GLY A 119 -26.01 4.90 5.95
C GLY A 119 -25.20 3.85 5.20
N VAL A 120 -25.22 3.89 3.87
CA VAL A 120 -24.50 2.95 3.01
C VAL A 120 -23.00 3.22 3.05
N ALA A 121 -22.59 4.50 2.94
CA ALA A 121 -21.19 4.90 3.08
C ALA A 121 -20.62 4.45 4.44
N THR A 122 -21.39 4.63 5.52
CA THR A 122 -21.01 4.18 6.87
C THR A 122 -20.87 2.66 6.95
N ALA A 123 -21.83 1.91 6.39
CA ALA A 123 -21.79 0.45 6.38
C ALA A 123 -20.59 -0.10 5.59
N VAL A 124 -20.29 0.48 4.43
CA VAL A 124 -19.12 0.12 3.62
C VAL A 124 -17.83 0.52 4.35
N GLY A 125 -17.81 1.66 5.04
CA GLY A 125 -16.69 2.10 5.88
C GLY A 125 -16.32 1.08 6.97
N LEU A 126 -17.31 0.47 7.64
CA LEU A 126 -17.07 -0.60 8.62
C LEU A 126 -16.34 -1.79 8.00
N PHE A 127 -16.67 -2.15 6.77
CA PHE A 127 -16.00 -3.23 6.04
C PHE A 127 -14.59 -2.81 5.59
N VAL A 128 -14.46 -1.68 4.88
CA VAL A 128 -13.21 -1.27 4.21
C VAL A 128 -12.16 -0.78 5.19
N LEU A 129 -12.56 0.08 6.13
CA LEU A 129 -11.64 0.79 7.03
C LEU A 129 -11.38 0.01 8.31
N ASP A 130 -12.38 -0.72 8.82
CA ASP A 130 -12.30 -1.43 10.09
C ASP A 130 -12.21 -2.95 9.96
N GLY A 131 -12.43 -3.51 8.76
CA GLY A 131 -12.44 -4.96 8.54
C GLY A 131 -13.62 -5.68 9.22
N LYS A 132 -14.65 -4.94 9.65
CA LYS A 132 -15.80 -5.48 10.39
C LYS A 132 -16.90 -5.92 9.42
N VAL A 133 -16.70 -7.08 8.79
CA VAL A 133 -17.63 -7.67 7.81
C VAL A 133 -19.04 -7.84 8.40
N ASP A 134 -19.16 -8.47 9.57
CA ASP A 134 -20.47 -8.76 10.16
C ASP A 134 -21.22 -7.48 10.55
N ALA A 135 -20.50 -6.50 11.09
CA ALA A 135 -21.08 -5.19 11.44
C ALA A 135 -21.56 -4.42 10.21
N ALA A 136 -20.81 -4.48 9.10
CA ALA A 136 -21.21 -3.89 7.83
C ALA A 136 -22.49 -4.55 7.28
N LEU A 137 -22.56 -5.89 7.29
CA LEU A 137 -23.73 -6.64 6.84
C LEU A 137 -24.97 -6.36 7.71
N ASP A 138 -24.79 -6.26 9.03
CA ASP A 138 -25.87 -5.89 9.95
C ASP A 138 -26.36 -4.45 9.73
N ALA A 139 -25.45 -3.51 9.44
CA ALA A 139 -25.81 -2.14 9.10
C ALA A 139 -26.62 -2.08 7.81
N LEU A 140 -26.19 -2.77 6.75
CA LEU A 140 -26.94 -2.86 5.48
C LEU A 140 -28.32 -3.52 5.68
N ARG A 141 -28.40 -4.55 6.53
CA ARG A 141 -29.67 -5.21 6.87
C ARG A 141 -30.62 -4.27 7.59
N LYS A 142 -30.12 -3.41 8.49
CA LYS A 142 -30.93 -2.40 9.19
C LYS A 142 -31.44 -1.32 8.25
N LEU A 143 -30.61 -0.84 7.33
CA LEU A 143 -31.02 0.14 6.31
C LEU A 143 -32.16 -0.40 5.44
N ARG A 144 -32.05 -1.66 5.01
CA ARG A 144 -33.11 -2.33 4.26
C ARG A 144 -34.42 -2.46 5.05
N LYS A 145 -34.34 -2.70 6.36
CA LYS A 145 -35.54 -2.80 7.23
C LYS A 145 -36.19 -1.44 7.51
N ALA A 146 -35.41 -0.36 7.50
CA ALA A 146 -35.90 0.99 7.71
C ALA A 146 -36.62 1.56 6.47
N GLY A 147 -36.27 1.08 5.27
CA GLY A 147 -37.01 1.32 4.03
C GLY A 147 -38.21 0.39 3.89
N ILE A 148 -39.38 0.82 4.38
CA ILE A 148 -40.64 0.06 4.31
C ILE A 148 -41.21 0.16 2.88
N GLU A 149 -40.60 -0.54 1.91
CA GLU A 149 -41.13 -1.01 0.60
C GLU A 149 -39.96 -1.33 -0.36
N PRO A 150 -40.04 -2.40 -1.18
CA PRO A 150 -38.94 -2.78 -2.07
C PRO A 150 -38.78 -1.77 -3.21
N ARG A 151 -37.84 -0.83 -3.04
CA ARG A 151 -37.41 0.14 -4.07
C ARG A 151 -36.22 -0.40 -4.87
N ALA A 152 -35.87 0.25 -5.98
CA ALA A 152 -34.67 -0.10 -6.75
C ALA A 152 -33.39 -0.14 -5.88
N ASP A 153 -33.37 0.65 -4.80
CA ASP A 153 -32.32 0.70 -3.78
C ASP A 153 -32.14 -0.61 -3.02
N ASP A 154 -33.20 -1.42 -2.86
CA ASP A 154 -33.12 -2.71 -2.18
C ASP A 154 -32.28 -3.74 -2.94
N ARG A 155 -32.36 -3.73 -4.28
CA ARG A 155 -31.52 -4.62 -5.10
C ARG A 155 -30.06 -4.21 -5.05
N ALA A 156 -29.77 -2.91 -5.03
CA ALA A 156 -28.41 -2.39 -4.89
C ALA A 156 -27.83 -2.76 -3.52
N LEU A 157 -28.59 -2.58 -2.43
CA LEU A 157 -28.18 -2.99 -1.09
C LEU A 157 -27.98 -4.50 -0.96
N GLN A 158 -28.84 -5.31 -1.58
CA GLN A 158 -28.69 -6.77 -1.61
C GLN A 158 -27.44 -7.19 -2.39
N SER A 159 -27.20 -6.60 -3.56
CA SER A 159 -25.99 -6.87 -4.36
C SER A 159 -24.72 -6.48 -3.62
N LEU A 160 -24.73 -5.34 -2.91
CA LEU A 160 -23.63 -4.90 -2.07
C LEU A 160 -23.39 -5.85 -0.89
N ALA A 161 -24.45 -6.25 -0.18
CA ALA A 161 -24.34 -7.20 0.92
C ALA A 161 -23.85 -8.58 0.44
N ALA A 162 -24.31 -9.04 -0.72
CA ALA A 162 -23.84 -10.28 -1.33
C ALA A 162 -22.34 -10.20 -1.69
N GLY A 163 -21.90 -9.07 -2.26
CA GLY A 163 -20.49 -8.84 -2.55
C GLY A 163 -19.61 -8.85 -1.31
N ILE A 164 -19.99 -8.13 -0.25
CA ILE A 164 -19.27 -8.13 1.03
C ILE A 164 -19.21 -9.54 1.65
N THR A 165 -20.30 -10.31 1.53
CA THR A 165 -20.36 -11.70 2.01
C THR A 165 -19.39 -12.59 1.22
N LEU A 166 -19.40 -12.49 -0.12
CA LEU A 166 -18.49 -13.24 -0.99
C LEU A 166 -17.03 -12.92 -0.67
N ILE A 167 -16.69 -11.64 -0.54
CA ILE A 167 -15.34 -11.18 -0.20
C ILE A 167 -14.91 -11.76 1.15
N GLY A 168 -15.75 -11.64 2.18
CA GLY A 168 -15.46 -12.18 3.51
C GLY A 168 -15.25 -13.70 3.52
N GLY A 169 -16.08 -14.45 2.77
CA GLY A 169 -15.93 -15.90 2.61
C GLY A 169 -14.62 -16.26 1.90
N LYS A 170 -14.34 -15.61 0.77
CA LYS A 170 -13.14 -15.87 -0.03
C LYS A 170 -11.84 -15.48 0.67
N PHE A 171 -11.87 -14.45 1.53
CA PHE A 171 -10.74 -14.16 2.41
C PHE A 171 -10.45 -15.30 3.38
N LYS A 172 -11.48 -15.86 4.02
CA LYS A 172 -11.33 -16.99 4.96
C LYS A 172 -10.86 -18.26 4.23
N ASP A 173 -11.43 -18.56 3.08
CA ASP A 173 -11.03 -19.71 2.25
C ASP A 173 -9.55 -19.57 1.83
N GLY A 174 -9.16 -18.40 1.32
CA GLY A 174 -7.79 -18.14 0.90
C GLY A 174 -6.80 -18.16 2.06
N GLN A 175 -7.17 -17.63 3.23
CA GLN A 175 -6.35 -17.70 4.44
C GLN A 175 -6.15 -19.15 4.90
N THR A 176 -7.20 -19.97 4.85
CA THR A 176 -7.13 -21.40 5.18
C THR A 176 -6.20 -22.14 4.24
N ALA A 177 -6.31 -21.89 2.93
CA ALA A 177 -5.41 -22.48 1.93
C ALA A 177 -3.96 -22.02 2.12
N PHE A 178 -3.75 -20.73 2.42
CA PHE A 178 -2.42 -20.14 2.64
C PHE A 178 -1.71 -20.77 3.83
N LEU A 179 -2.41 -20.87 4.98
CA LEU A 179 -1.89 -21.51 6.18
C LEU A 179 -1.59 -23.00 5.98
N ALA A 180 -2.31 -23.66 5.08
CA ALA A 180 -2.06 -25.05 4.71
C ALA A 180 -0.97 -25.23 3.64
N GLY A 181 -0.25 -24.17 3.26
CA GLY A 181 0.81 -24.22 2.25
C GLY A 181 0.32 -24.34 0.80
N ARG A 182 -0.99 -24.22 0.55
CA ARG A 182 -1.60 -24.32 -0.78
C ARG A 182 -1.65 -22.95 -1.46
N LEU A 183 -0.48 -22.41 -1.79
CA LEU A 183 -0.31 -21.03 -2.28
C LEU A 183 -1.13 -20.73 -3.55
N THR A 184 -1.21 -21.66 -4.50
CA THR A 184 -1.99 -21.47 -5.74
C THR A 184 -3.49 -21.38 -5.45
N GLU A 185 -4.00 -22.20 -4.53
CA GLU A 185 -5.40 -22.13 -4.11
C GLU A 185 -5.68 -20.84 -3.33
N ALA A 186 -4.78 -20.46 -2.43
CA ALA A 186 -4.87 -19.20 -1.69
C ALA A 186 -4.94 -17.99 -2.64
N HIS A 187 -4.06 -17.96 -3.65
CA HIS A 187 -4.07 -16.94 -4.71
C HIS A 187 -5.45 -16.93 -5.38
N ALA A 188 -5.95 -18.07 -5.85
CA ALA A 188 -7.23 -18.13 -6.56
C ALA A 188 -8.41 -17.59 -5.71
N GLN A 189 -8.51 -17.99 -4.44
CA GLN A 189 -9.58 -17.50 -3.56
C GLN A 189 -9.45 -15.99 -3.31
N TRP A 190 -8.25 -15.50 -3.01
CA TRP A 190 -8.04 -14.07 -2.78
C TRP A 190 -8.20 -13.23 -4.04
N THR A 191 -7.90 -13.75 -5.23
CA THR A 191 -8.18 -13.06 -6.50
C THR A 191 -9.67 -12.80 -6.67
N VAL A 192 -10.53 -13.80 -6.40
CA VAL A 192 -11.99 -13.60 -6.44
C VAL A 192 -12.42 -12.51 -5.45
N ALA A 193 -11.87 -12.51 -4.23
CA ALA A 193 -12.17 -11.47 -3.24
C ALA A 193 -11.73 -10.07 -3.71
N ILE A 194 -10.54 -9.95 -4.29
CA ILE A 194 -9.98 -8.67 -4.77
C ILE A 194 -10.77 -8.14 -5.96
N GLU A 195 -11.15 -9.01 -6.91
CA GLU A 195 -11.95 -8.62 -8.07
C GLU A 195 -13.35 -8.17 -7.68
N GLU A 196 -13.99 -8.90 -6.74
CA GLU A 196 -15.29 -8.51 -6.21
C GLU A 196 -15.21 -7.20 -5.42
N GLU A 197 -14.13 -6.98 -4.67
CA GLU A 197 -13.92 -5.70 -3.99
C GLU A 197 -13.79 -4.55 -4.99
N ARG A 198 -13.02 -4.72 -6.07
CA ARG A 198 -12.89 -3.72 -7.14
C ARG A 198 -14.21 -3.43 -7.84
N ARG A 199 -15.15 -4.38 -7.83
CA ARG A 199 -16.49 -4.20 -8.40
C ARG A 199 -17.36 -3.31 -7.51
N ILE A 200 -17.27 -3.46 -6.19
CA ILE A 200 -18.13 -2.73 -5.25
C ILE A 200 -17.49 -1.45 -4.72
N LEU A 201 -16.17 -1.32 -4.68
CA LEU A 201 -15.50 -0.12 -4.18
C LEU A 201 -15.12 0.84 -5.30
N PRO A 202 -15.09 2.16 -5.03
CA PRO A 202 -14.56 3.11 -5.98
C PRO A 202 -13.06 2.89 -6.22
N PRO A 203 -12.54 3.28 -7.40
CA PRO A 203 -11.13 3.13 -7.74
C PRO A 203 -10.20 3.76 -6.70
N GLY A 204 -9.07 3.11 -6.42
CA GLY A 204 -8.08 3.60 -5.46
C GLY A 204 -8.40 3.29 -4.00
N ILE A 205 -9.59 2.77 -3.69
CA ILE A 205 -9.91 2.26 -2.35
C ILE A 205 -9.70 0.75 -2.30
N SER A 206 -9.10 0.27 -1.22
CA SER A 206 -9.01 -1.16 -0.92
C SER A 206 -9.14 -1.37 0.58
N SER A 207 -9.81 -2.45 0.98
CA SER A 207 -9.93 -2.78 2.40
C SER A 207 -8.56 -3.02 3.04
N VAL A 208 -8.54 -2.92 4.36
CA VAL A 208 -7.39 -3.35 5.16
C VAL A 208 -7.02 -4.82 4.85
N ALA A 209 -8.02 -5.68 4.67
CA ALA A 209 -7.84 -7.09 4.34
C ALA A 209 -7.14 -7.26 2.97
N THR A 210 -7.64 -6.62 1.92
CA THR A 210 -7.01 -6.66 0.59
C THR A 210 -5.57 -6.20 0.62
N ARG A 211 -5.28 -5.06 1.26
CA ARG A 211 -3.91 -4.56 1.38
C ARG A 211 -2.99 -5.51 2.16
N SER A 212 -3.54 -6.24 3.11
CA SER A 212 -2.79 -7.26 3.84
C SER A 212 -2.49 -8.46 2.95
N VAL A 213 -3.51 -9.04 2.31
CA VAL A 213 -3.30 -10.26 1.50
C VAL A 213 -2.44 -10.01 0.26
N ARG A 214 -2.53 -8.82 -0.36
CA ARG A 214 -1.70 -8.46 -1.52
C ARG A 214 -0.21 -8.49 -1.17
N ARG A 215 0.14 -7.94 0.01
CA ARG A 215 1.51 -8.01 0.55
C ARG A 215 1.93 -9.44 0.85
N SER A 216 1.06 -10.23 1.50
CA SER A 216 1.35 -11.64 1.80
C SER A 216 1.53 -12.49 0.54
N LEU A 217 0.69 -12.29 -0.49
CA LEU A 217 0.83 -12.96 -1.78
C LEU A 217 2.11 -12.56 -2.48
N ALA A 218 2.43 -11.27 -2.54
CA ALA A 218 3.66 -10.79 -3.16
C ALA A 218 4.88 -11.44 -2.51
N GLN A 219 4.95 -11.46 -1.18
CA GLN A 219 6.03 -12.09 -0.44
C GLN A 219 6.12 -13.60 -0.72
N ALA A 220 5.00 -14.32 -0.64
CA ALA A 220 5.01 -15.77 -0.85
C ALA A 220 5.39 -16.15 -2.29
N TRP A 221 4.93 -15.38 -3.30
CA TRP A 221 5.31 -15.61 -4.69
C TRP A 221 6.75 -15.20 -5.00
N LEU A 222 7.29 -14.21 -4.29
CA LEU A 222 8.71 -13.87 -4.36
C LEU A 222 9.55 -15.06 -3.89
N GLU A 223 9.26 -15.58 -2.69
CA GLU A 223 9.95 -16.74 -2.11
C GLU A 223 9.85 -17.98 -3.00
N GLU A 224 8.66 -18.27 -3.53
CA GLU A 224 8.45 -19.41 -4.42
C GLU A 224 9.23 -19.25 -5.74
N GLY A 225 9.26 -18.04 -6.31
CA GLY A 225 10.05 -17.77 -7.50
C GLY A 225 11.55 -17.89 -7.26
N THR A 226 12.05 -17.43 -6.10
CA THR A 226 13.46 -17.61 -5.70
C THR A 226 13.81 -19.09 -5.54
N ARG A 227 12.90 -19.92 -5.03
CA ARG A 227 13.10 -21.39 -4.98
C ARG A 227 13.17 -22.02 -6.36
N PHE A 228 12.34 -21.58 -7.31
CA PHE A 228 12.40 -22.05 -8.68
C PHE A 228 13.70 -21.62 -9.37
N GLU A 229 14.13 -20.37 -9.19
CA GLU A 229 15.39 -19.86 -9.71
C GLU A 229 16.58 -20.67 -9.18
N ALA A 230 16.63 -20.95 -7.88
CA ALA A 230 17.69 -21.77 -7.27
C ALA A 230 17.76 -23.21 -7.84
N ARG A 231 16.66 -23.72 -8.41
CA ARG A 231 16.59 -25.03 -9.09
C ARG A 231 16.85 -24.94 -10.59
N GLY A 232 17.16 -23.76 -11.13
CA GLY A 232 17.33 -23.51 -12.57
C GLY A 232 16.01 -23.50 -13.36
N GLN A 233 14.86 -23.46 -12.69
CA GLN A 233 13.54 -23.49 -13.32
C GLN A 233 13.06 -22.06 -13.64
N LEU A 234 13.72 -21.39 -14.59
CA LEU A 234 13.55 -19.95 -14.84
C LEU A 234 12.14 -19.56 -15.30
N ASP A 235 11.47 -20.39 -16.11
CA ASP A 235 10.09 -20.13 -16.54
C ASP A 235 9.11 -20.17 -15.37
N ALA A 236 9.29 -21.13 -14.45
CA ALA A 236 8.49 -21.24 -13.25
C ALA A 236 8.75 -20.07 -12.29
N ALA A 237 10.02 -19.65 -12.16
CA ALA A 237 10.39 -18.46 -11.40
C ALA A 237 9.73 -17.19 -11.96
N ALA A 238 9.78 -17.00 -13.28
CA ALA A 238 9.13 -15.88 -13.96
C ALA A 238 7.61 -15.88 -13.73
N ALA A 239 6.96 -17.05 -13.84
CA ALA A 239 5.53 -17.20 -13.60
C ALA A 239 5.15 -16.86 -12.15
N ALA A 240 5.94 -17.32 -11.18
CA ALA A 240 5.75 -16.99 -9.77
C ALA A 240 5.89 -15.48 -9.52
N TRP A 241 6.96 -14.86 -9.98
CA TRP A 241 7.18 -13.42 -9.80
C TRP A 241 6.14 -12.56 -10.55
N LYS A 242 5.64 -12.98 -11.70
CA LYS A 242 4.50 -12.31 -12.37
C LYS A 242 3.24 -12.32 -11.51
N ARG A 243 2.95 -13.44 -10.82
CA ARG A 243 1.84 -13.53 -9.85
C ARG A 243 2.05 -12.62 -8.64
N GLY A 244 3.29 -12.55 -8.14
CA GLY A 244 3.65 -11.62 -7.07
C GLY A 244 3.54 -10.16 -7.49
N ALA A 245 3.94 -9.82 -8.71
CA ALA A 245 3.84 -8.47 -9.28
C ALA A 245 2.39 -8.04 -9.54
N TRP A 246 1.50 -8.97 -9.89
CA TRP A 246 0.06 -8.71 -9.94
C TRP A 246 -0.47 -8.34 -8.54
N ALA A 247 -0.02 -9.07 -7.51
CA ALA A 247 -0.43 -8.84 -6.14
C ALA A 247 0.10 -7.51 -5.61
N GLU A 248 1.38 -7.18 -5.82
CA GLU A 248 1.97 -5.89 -5.43
C GLU A 248 2.91 -5.35 -6.52
N PRO A 249 2.41 -4.55 -7.47
CA PRO A 249 3.22 -4.02 -8.57
C PRO A 249 4.37 -3.11 -8.11
N SER A 250 4.27 -2.54 -6.90
CA SER A 250 5.29 -1.66 -6.33
C SER A 250 6.46 -2.41 -5.70
N ASN A 251 6.37 -3.74 -5.50
CA ASN A 251 7.41 -4.52 -4.85
C ASN A 251 8.72 -4.52 -5.66
N LEU A 252 9.74 -3.86 -5.12
CA LEU A 252 11.03 -3.65 -5.79
C LEU A 252 11.81 -4.96 -5.99
N GLU A 253 11.71 -5.90 -5.06
CA GLU A 253 12.42 -7.18 -5.13
C GLU A 253 11.90 -8.05 -6.28
N ILE A 254 10.57 -8.14 -6.41
CA ILE A 254 9.92 -8.85 -7.52
C ILE A 254 10.27 -8.20 -8.86
N ARG A 255 10.25 -6.87 -8.93
CA ARG A 255 10.62 -6.13 -10.15
C ARG A 255 12.08 -6.36 -10.53
N ALA A 256 12.99 -6.28 -9.56
CA ALA A 256 14.41 -6.56 -9.78
C ALA A 256 14.62 -8.00 -10.27
N ALA A 257 13.90 -8.97 -9.69
CA ALA A 257 13.96 -10.36 -10.09
C ALA A 257 13.48 -10.59 -11.54
N LEU A 258 12.34 -10.01 -11.92
CA LEU A 258 11.83 -10.07 -13.30
C LEU A 258 12.80 -9.39 -14.30
N GLN A 259 13.37 -8.23 -13.96
CA GLN A 259 14.35 -7.55 -14.80
C GLN A 259 15.64 -8.35 -15.01
N ARG A 260 16.10 -9.11 -13.99
CA ARG A 260 17.26 -10.00 -14.15
C ARG A 260 16.99 -11.10 -15.18
N LEU A 261 15.81 -11.71 -15.15
CA LEU A 261 15.44 -12.74 -16.14
C LEU A 261 15.33 -12.16 -17.55
N GLU A 262 14.74 -10.97 -17.70
CA GLU A 262 14.64 -10.30 -19.01
C GLU A 262 16.02 -10.00 -19.62
N LYS A 263 17.03 -9.67 -18.79
CA LYS A 263 18.40 -9.48 -19.25
C LYS A 263 19.10 -10.79 -19.63
N ALA A 264 18.84 -11.87 -18.89
CA ALA A 264 19.44 -13.18 -19.17
C ALA A 264 18.86 -13.87 -20.41
N ALA A 265 17.65 -13.47 -20.84
CA ALA A 265 16.99 -14.00 -22.04
C ALA A 265 17.36 -13.25 -23.34
N ARG A 266 18.21 -12.23 -23.27
CA ARG A 266 18.72 -11.45 -24.43
C ARG A 266 20.15 -11.85 -24.75
#